data_AF-A0A8B7DZJ4-F1
#
_entry.id   AF-A0A8B7DZJ4-F1
#
_cell.length_a   1.000
_cell.length_b   1.000
_cell.length_c   1.000
_cell.angle_alpha   90.00
_cell.angle_beta   90.00
_cell.angle_gamma   90.00
#
_symmetry.space_group_name_H-M   'P 1'
#
loop_
_entity.id
_entity.type
_entity.pdbx_description
1 polymer ?
#
loop_
_entity_poly.entity_id
_entity_poly.type
_entity_poly.pdbx_seq_one_letter_code
_entity_poly.pdbx_strand_id
1 'polypeptide(L)'
;MSKPTGQFLKQLRLLMHNKQFVPETLTAYIIPSGDNHQSEYIAPCHKRRQFISGFTGSSGSCVVTQNEALLWTDGRYYVQAEKELDENWTLMRDGFEGVLKQEEWLNKNLLDGSVIGFDPNLISL
;
A
#
# COMPACT_ATOMS: atom_id res chain seq x y z
N MET A 1 1.28 -10.00 18.18
CA MET A 1 1.50 -8.54 18.31
C MET A 1 1.81 -8.01 16.93
N SER A 2 1.19 -6.90 16.54
CA SER A 2 1.41 -6.25 15.25
C SER A 2 2.85 -5.72 15.15
N LYS A 3 3.39 -5.71 13.93
CA LYS A 3 4.73 -5.15 13.67
C LYS A 3 4.64 -3.62 13.78
N PRO A 4 5.52 -2.93 14.53
CA PRO A 4 5.55 -1.46 14.51
C PRO A 4 6.03 -0.96 13.15
N THR A 5 5.19 -0.17 12.46
CA THR A 5 5.42 0.28 11.07
C THR A 5 5.76 1.77 10.94
N GLY A 6 5.55 2.57 11.99
CA GLY A 6 5.69 4.03 11.94
C GLY A 6 7.03 4.54 11.40
N GLN A 7 8.15 3.91 11.76
CA GLN A 7 9.48 4.29 11.23
C GLN A 7 9.60 4.03 9.73
N PHE A 8 9.07 2.91 9.24
CA PHE A 8 9.11 2.55 7.83
C PHE A 8 8.24 3.49 6.99
N LEU A 9 7.03 3.83 7.48
CA LEU A 9 6.16 4.82 6.84
C LEU A 9 6.81 6.20 6.78
N LYS A 10 7.47 6.63 7.87
CA LYS A 10 8.23 7.89 7.89
C LYS A 10 9.35 7.90 6.84
N GLN A 11 10.12 6.82 6.74
CA GLN A 11 11.18 6.71 5.74
C GLN A 11 10.63 6.71 4.31
N LEU A 12 9.56 5.97 4.05
CA LEU A 12 8.90 5.96 2.73
C LEU A 12 8.42 7.36 2.34
N ARG A 13 7.74 8.07 3.26
CA ARG A 13 7.28 9.45 3.02
C ARG A 13 8.45 10.39 2.72
N LEU A 14 9.61 10.26 3.38
CA LEU A 14 10.79 11.04 3.04
C LEU A 14 11.31 10.74 1.63
N LEU A 15 11.30 9.48 1.20
CA LEU A 15 11.69 9.08 -0.15
C LEU A 15 10.73 9.62 -1.21
N MET A 16 9.43 9.72 -0.91
CA MET A 16 8.41 10.32 -1.79
C MET A 16 8.64 11.80 -2.10
N HIS A 17 9.47 12.51 -1.33
CA HIS A 17 9.86 13.91 -1.59
C HIS A 17 11.27 14.04 -2.18
N ASN A 18 12.04 12.96 -2.19
CA ASN A 18 13.46 13.02 -2.51
C ASN A 18 13.68 13.07 -4.03
N LYS A 19 14.21 14.21 -4.50
CA LYS A 19 14.48 14.48 -5.91
C LYS A 19 15.50 13.56 -6.59
N GLN A 20 16.27 12.80 -5.81
CA GLN A 20 17.13 11.74 -6.35
C GLN A 20 16.32 10.55 -6.88
N PHE A 21 15.17 10.25 -6.28
CA PHE A 21 14.36 9.08 -6.63
C PHE A 21 13.13 9.44 -7.45
N VAL A 22 12.56 10.63 -7.23
CA VAL A 22 11.34 11.07 -7.91
C VAL A 22 11.51 12.48 -8.49
N PRO A 23 11.21 12.71 -9.78
CA PRO A 23 11.35 14.04 -10.39
C PRO A 23 10.34 15.04 -9.76
N GLU A 24 9.16 14.54 -9.43
CA GLU A 24 8.07 15.28 -8.79
C GLU A 24 7.75 14.66 -7.44
N THR A 25 7.29 15.49 -6.50
CA THR A 25 6.90 15.00 -5.18
C THR A 25 5.66 14.12 -5.31
N LEU A 26 5.71 12.92 -4.76
CA LEU A 26 4.57 12.01 -4.77
C LEU A 26 3.58 12.38 -3.66
N THR A 27 2.31 12.51 -4.00
CA THR A 27 1.21 12.66 -3.05
C THR A 27 0.82 11.30 -2.45
N ALA A 28 0.89 10.25 -3.26
CA ALA A 28 0.61 8.87 -2.86
C ALA A 28 1.56 7.88 -3.53
N TYR A 29 1.79 6.75 -2.88
CA TYR A 29 2.56 5.63 -3.41
C TYR A 29 1.80 4.31 -3.26
N ILE A 30 1.66 3.57 -4.35
CA ILE A 30 0.95 2.29 -4.40
C ILE A 30 1.98 1.15 -4.29
N ILE A 31 1.71 0.21 -3.39
CA ILE A 31 2.53 -0.98 -3.17
C ILE A 31 1.63 -2.22 -3.30
N PRO A 32 1.54 -2.80 -4.51
CA PRO A 32 0.71 -3.98 -4.75
C PRO A 32 1.34 -5.23 -4.13
N SER A 33 0.57 -6.31 -4.07
CA SER A 33 1.12 -7.66 -3.89
C SER A 33 1.62 -8.15 -5.25
N GLY A 34 2.89 -8.55 -5.32
CA GLY A 34 3.45 -9.07 -6.56
C GLY A 34 4.97 -8.99 -6.64
N ASP A 35 5.50 -9.73 -7.59
CA ASP A 35 6.87 -9.58 -8.10
C ASP A 35 6.82 -9.15 -9.58
N ASN A 36 8.00 -9.02 -10.17
CA ASN A 36 8.17 -8.62 -11.57
C ASN A 36 7.77 -9.68 -12.59
N HIS A 37 7.30 -10.85 -12.16
CA HIS A 37 6.90 -11.97 -13.00
C HIS A 37 5.45 -12.38 -12.80
N GLN A 38 4.70 -11.64 -11.98
CA GLN A 38 3.32 -11.96 -11.60
C GLN A 38 3.21 -13.38 -11.02
N SER A 39 4.22 -13.78 -10.24
CA SER A 39 4.25 -15.08 -9.60
C SER A 39 3.07 -15.25 -8.66
N GLU A 40 2.48 -16.44 -8.62
CA GLU A 40 1.42 -16.77 -7.67
C GLU A 40 1.91 -16.73 -6.21
N TYR A 41 3.16 -17.17 -5.98
CA TYR A 41 3.81 -17.18 -4.67
C TYR A 41 5.04 -16.29 -4.67
N ILE A 42 5.00 -15.25 -3.83
CA ILE A 42 6.03 -14.22 -3.80
C ILE A 42 7.19 -14.64 -2.89
N ALA A 43 8.41 -14.62 -3.43
CA ALA A 43 9.63 -14.88 -2.67
C ALA A 43 9.84 -13.83 -1.56
N PRO A 44 10.48 -14.17 -0.42
CA PRO A 44 10.61 -13.25 0.72
C PRO A 44 11.17 -11.86 0.39
N CYS A 45 12.14 -11.77 -0.54
CA CYS A 45 12.73 -10.50 -0.97
C CYS A 45 11.74 -9.58 -1.72
N HIS A 46 10.67 -10.13 -2.30
CA HIS A 46 9.65 -9.38 -3.04
C HIS A 46 8.41 -9.05 -2.20
N LYS A 47 8.33 -9.49 -0.93
CA LYS A 47 7.19 -9.22 -0.04
C LYS A 47 7.19 -7.78 0.50
N ARG A 48 7.24 -6.79 -0.39
CA ARG A 48 7.32 -5.35 -0.10
C ARG A 48 6.13 -4.86 0.72
N ARG A 49 4.92 -5.30 0.37
CA ARG A 49 3.69 -5.01 1.12
C ARG A 49 3.78 -5.51 2.56
N GLN A 50 4.18 -6.78 2.76
CA GLN A 50 4.42 -7.32 4.11
C GLN A 50 5.51 -6.55 4.85
N PHE A 51 6.59 -6.15 4.17
CA PHE A 51 7.65 -5.36 4.78
C PHE A 51 7.13 -4.01 5.29
N ILE A 52 6.35 -3.27 4.50
CA ILE A 52 5.90 -1.93 4.91
C ILE A 52 4.76 -1.97 5.94
N SER A 53 3.80 -2.92 5.81
CA SER A 53 2.59 -2.94 6.64
C SER A 53 2.58 -3.99 7.75
N GLY A 54 3.47 -4.99 7.69
CA GLY A 54 3.42 -6.15 8.58
C GLY A 54 2.39 -7.21 8.18
N PHE A 55 1.48 -6.92 7.26
CA PHE A 55 0.42 -7.85 6.84
C PHE A 55 0.94 -8.98 5.94
N THR A 56 0.66 -10.22 6.34
CA THR A 56 1.26 -11.44 5.76
C THR A 56 0.34 -12.22 4.82
N GLY A 57 -0.91 -11.79 4.62
CA GLY A 57 -1.87 -12.44 3.70
C GLY A 57 -1.37 -12.48 2.25
N SER A 58 -1.86 -13.39 1.40
CA SER A 58 -1.29 -13.49 0.04
C SER A 58 -1.76 -12.39 -0.92
N SER A 59 -2.90 -11.76 -0.64
CA SER A 59 -3.56 -10.78 -1.51
C SER A 59 -3.71 -9.43 -0.82
N GLY A 60 -3.61 -8.34 -1.58
CA GLY A 60 -3.89 -6.99 -1.11
C GLY A 60 -3.02 -5.91 -1.75
N SER A 61 -3.38 -4.65 -1.55
CA SER A 61 -2.64 -3.50 -2.08
C SER A 61 -2.58 -2.40 -1.03
N CYS A 62 -1.40 -1.80 -0.86
CA CYS A 62 -1.23 -0.66 0.03
C CYS A 62 -1.24 0.65 -0.76
N VAL A 63 -1.83 1.69 -0.18
CA VAL A 63 -1.63 3.07 -0.58
C VAL A 63 -1.08 3.83 0.60
N VAL A 64 0.08 4.46 0.42
CA VAL A 64 0.66 5.36 1.43
C VAL A 64 0.60 6.79 0.90
N THR A 65 -0.09 7.66 1.63
CA THR A 65 -0.09 9.10 1.39
C THR A 65 0.82 9.80 2.40
N GLN A 66 0.90 11.13 2.33
CA GLN A 66 1.64 11.92 3.30
C GLN A 66 1.13 11.75 4.74
N ASN A 67 -0.16 11.47 4.90
CA ASN A 67 -0.82 11.45 6.20
C ASN A 67 -1.41 10.09 6.56
N GLU A 68 -1.76 9.28 5.56
CA GLU A 68 -2.50 8.02 5.74
C GLU A 68 -1.72 6.84 5.18
N ALA A 69 -2.00 5.64 5.69
CA ALA A 69 -1.58 4.38 5.11
C ALA A 69 -2.80 3.45 5.09
N LEU A 70 -3.15 2.96 3.90
CA LEU A 70 -4.36 2.18 3.68
C LEU A 70 -3.97 0.83 3.09
N LEU A 71 -4.66 -0.24 3.49
CA LEU A 71 -4.49 -1.58 2.95
C LEU A 71 -5.83 -2.14 2.47
N TRP A 72 -5.96 -2.37 1.17
CA TRP A 72 -7.06 -3.14 0.60
C TRP A 72 -6.71 -4.62 0.62
N THR A 73 -7.65 -5.44 1.05
CA THR A 73 -7.57 -6.90 0.95
C THR A 73 -8.99 -7.46 0.84
N ASP A 74 -9.13 -8.68 0.33
CA ASP A 74 -10.40 -9.37 0.25
C ASP A 74 -10.79 -10.10 1.56
N GLY A 75 -12.02 -10.61 1.59
CA GLY A 75 -12.66 -11.21 2.77
C GLY A 75 -11.96 -12.40 3.40
N ARG A 76 -11.03 -13.06 2.71
CA ARG A 76 -10.22 -14.13 3.31
C ARG A 76 -9.33 -13.61 4.45
N TYR A 77 -8.99 -12.32 4.42
CA TYR A 77 -7.94 -11.75 5.26
C TYR A 77 -8.40 -10.66 6.22
N TYR A 78 -9.69 -10.30 6.31
CA TYR A 78 -10.13 -9.21 7.20
C TYR A 78 -9.69 -9.40 8.66
N VAL A 79 -10.00 -10.54 9.25
CA VAL A 79 -9.65 -10.85 10.64
C VAL A 79 -8.13 -10.92 10.85
N GLN A 80 -7.39 -11.34 9.82
CA GLN A 80 -5.93 -11.37 9.86
C GLN A 80 -5.36 -9.96 9.82
N ALA A 81 -5.82 -9.13 8.88
CA ALA A 81 -5.36 -7.76 8.71
C ALA A 81 -5.62 -6.93 9.97
N GLU A 82 -6.79 -7.07 10.61
CA GLU A 82 -7.09 -6.40 11.90
C GLU A 82 -6.13 -6.76 13.04
N LYS A 83 -5.54 -7.96 13.00
CA LYS A 83 -4.62 -8.42 14.04
C LYS A 83 -3.16 -8.08 13.75
N GLU A 84 -2.80 -7.98 12.47
CA GLU A 84 -1.41 -7.79 12.02
C GLU A 84 -1.05 -6.33 11.79
N LEU A 85 -2.01 -5.51 11.37
CA LEU A 85 -1.82 -4.08 11.17
C LEU A 85 -1.70 -3.35 12.51
N ASP A 86 -0.84 -2.34 12.55
CA ASP A 86 -0.78 -1.41 13.68
C ASP A 86 -1.71 -0.20 13.46
N GLU A 87 -1.75 0.70 14.43
CA GLU A 87 -2.61 1.89 14.43
C GLU A 87 -2.34 2.89 13.29
N ASN A 88 -1.21 2.75 12.56
CA ASN A 88 -0.90 3.63 11.44
C ASN A 88 -1.68 3.26 10.17
N TRP A 89 -2.30 2.08 10.13
CA TRP A 89 -2.96 1.54 8.95
C TRP A 89 -4.48 1.52 9.08
N THR A 90 -5.15 1.98 8.02
CA THR A 90 -6.58 1.82 7.82
C THR A 90 -6.82 0.58 6.95
N LEU A 91 -7.53 -0.40 7.51
CA LEU A 91 -7.99 -1.57 6.75
C LEU A 91 -9.16 -1.20 5.84
N MET A 92 -8.98 -1.37 4.54
CA MET A 92 -10.01 -1.23 3.51
C MET A 92 -10.51 -2.62 3.13
N ARG A 93 -11.73 -2.96 3.55
CA ARG A 93 -12.34 -4.28 3.31
C ARG A 93 -12.90 -4.36 1.89
N ASP A 94 -12.10 -4.86 0.95
CA ASP A 94 -12.44 -4.85 -0.47
C ASP A 94 -13.65 -5.73 -0.81
N GLY A 95 -14.64 -5.16 -1.50
CA GLY A 95 -15.92 -5.81 -1.79
C GLY A 95 -16.96 -5.74 -0.66
N PHE A 96 -16.67 -5.03 0.44
CA PHE A 96 -17.67 -4.72 1.46
C PHE A 96 -18.46 -3.45 1.11
N GLU A 97 -19.76 -3.42 1.41
CA GLU A 97 -20.62 -2.28 1.09
C GLU A 97 -20.12 -0.99 1.76
N GLY A 98 -20.04 0.09 0.98
CA GLY A 98 -19.57 1.40 1.45
C GLY A 98 -18.05 1.60 1.47
N VAL A 99 -17.26 0.56 1.20
CA VAL A 99 -15.80 0.69 1.03
C VAL A 99 -15.48 1.03 -0.42
N LEU A 100 -14.82 2.17 -0.63
CA LEU A 100 -14.37 2.59 -1.95
C LEU A 100 -13.26 1.68 -2.47
N LYS A 101 -13.27 1.42 -3.78
CA LYS A 101 -12.12 0.81 -4.44
C LYS A 101 -10.91 1.73 -4.37
N GLN A 102 -9.72 1.18 -4.62
CA GLN A 102 -8.48 1.93 -4.51
C GLN A 102 -8.48 3.16 -5.42
N GLU A 103 -8.87 3.01 -6.68
CA GLU A 103 -8.96 4.08 -7.68
C GLU A 103 -10.02 5.14 -7.32
N GLU A 104 -11.15 4.73 -6.77
CA GLU A 104 -12.22 5.63 -6.33
C GLU A 104 -11.78 6.43 -5.11
N TRP A 105 -11.10 5.78 -4.17
CA TRP A 105 -10.56 6.45 -2.99
C TRP A 105 -9.49 7.47 -3.38
N LEU A 106 -8.57 7.11 -4.29
CA LEU A 106 -7.54 8.03 -4.78
C LEU A 106 -8.17 9.25 -5.47
N ASN A 107 -9.12 9.04 -6.38
CA ASN A 107 -9.80 10.13 -7.08
C ASN A 107 -10.62 11.03 -6.16
N LYS A 108 -11.19 10.48 -5.08
CA LYS A 108 -12.01 11.24 -4.14
C LYS A 108 -11.19 12.03 -3.12
N ASN A 109 -10.05 11.49 -2.67
CA ASN A 109 -9.30 12.04 -1.54
C ASN A 109 -8.04 12.83 -1.95
N LEU A 110 -7.57 12.67 -3.19
CA LEU A 110 -6.44 13.45 -3.69
C LEU A 110 -6.93 14.68 -4.48
N LEU A 111 -6.15 15.76 -4.39
CA LEU A 111 -6.43 16.99 -5.13
C LEU A 111 -6.04 16.86 -6.61
N ASP A 112 -6.66 17.64 -7.46
CA ASP A 112 -6.26 17.78 -8.86
C ASP A 112 -4.76 18.15 -8.97
N GLY A 113 -4.05 17.48 -9.88
CA GLY A 113 -2.60 17.63 -10.03
C GLY A 113 -1.76 16.81 -9.04
N SER A 114 -2.38 15.96 -8.21
CA SER A 114 -1.64 15.02 -7.35
C SER A 114 -0.84 13.99 -8.17
N VAL A 115 0.38 13.71 -7.72
CA VAL A 115 1.26 12.72 -8.37
C VAL A 115 1.21 11.41 -7.60
N ILE A 116 0.88 10.32 -8.30
CA ILE A 116 0.79 8.97 -7.72
C ILE A 116 1.94 8.14 -8.30
N GLY A 117 2.78 7.58 -7.42
CA GLY A 117 3.86 6.69 -7.83
C GLY A 117 3.54 5.21 -7.60
N PHE A 118 4.16 4.35 -8.40
CA PHE A 118 4.16 2.90 -8.23
C PHE A 118 5.43 2.31 -8.87
N ASP A 119 5.79 1.06 -8.52
CA ASP A 119 6.85 0.33 -9.21
C ASP A 119 6.30 -0.25 -10.53
N PRO A 120 6.78 0.19 -11.71
CA PRO A 120 6.24 -0.24 -13.00
C PRO A 120 6.44 -1.72 -13.28
N ASN A 121 7.35 -2.40 -12.57
CA ASN A 121 7.55 -3.84 -12.76
C ASN A 121 6.47 -4.69 -12.08
N LEU A 122 5.66 -4.11 -11.20
CA LEU A 122 4.68 -4.87 -10.39
C LEU A 122 3.25 -4.74 -10.91
N ILE A 123 3.05 -4.01 -12.01
CA ILE A 123 1.74 -3.74 -12.59
C ILE A 123 1.77 -4.09 -14.07
N SER A 124 0.74 -4.78 -14.54
CA SER A 124 0.51 -5.04 -15.96
C SER A 124 -0.23 -3.87 -16.62
N LEU A 125 0.14 -3.56 -17.86
CA LEU A 125 -0.60 -2.62 -18.72
C LEU A 125 -1.90 -3.24 -19.25
#